data_AF-A0A1V5XR95-F1
#
_entry.id   AF-A0A1V5XR95-F1
#
_cell.length_a   1.000
_cell.length_b   1.000
_cell.length_c   1.000
_cell.angle_alpha   90.00
_cell.angle_beta   90.00
_cell.angle_gamma   90.00
#
_symmetry.space_group_name_H-M   'P 1'
#
loop_
_entity.id
_entity.type
_entity.pdbx_description
1 polymer ?
#
loop_
_entity_poly.entity_id
_entity_poly.type
_entity_poly.pdbx_seq_one_letter_code
_entity_poly.pdbx_strand_id
1 'polypeptide(L)'
;MLKITPYFGIIVLIVSIGGIFYPKLGFLLLLVFASLMIIAPFRGRWFCGNLCPRGSFVDFWLAPLSRKLKIPASFRSMWLRVPLFLLLMGFMVYRIINTAGIVDKMGMVFVTLCILTTSVAILFGVIIAPRAWCSFCPMGTLQRAMGGKRYQLKVDASKCIDCGRCQRVCPMQLPVNEIMEKPDCIKCGRCIEACPKEALSF
;
A
#
# COMPACT_ATOMS: atom_id res chain seq x y z
N MET A 1 5.88 -11.62 -5.96
CA MET A 1 4.56 -10.90 -5.99
C MET A 1 3.53 -11.84 -6.59
N LEU A 2 2.26 -11.82 -6.16
CA LEU A 2 1.26 -12.75 -6.74
C LEU A 2 1.03 -12.48 -8.23
N LYS A 3 0.97 -13.53 -9.04
CA LYS A 3 0.68 -13.43 -10.49
C LYS A 3 -0.71 -12.84 -10.78
N ILE A 4 -1.63 -12.89 -9.82
CA ILE A 4 -3.00 -12.39 -9.95
C ILE A 4 -3.13 -10.89 -9.61
N THR A 5 -2.11 -10.30 -8.99
CA THR A 5 -2.11 -8.88 -8.59
C THR A 5 -2.51 -7.91 -9.71
N PRO A 6 -2.12 -8.03 -10.99
CA PRO A 6 -2.51 -7.06 -12.04
C PRO A 6 -4.03 -6.92 -12.22
N TYR A 7 -4.79 -8.00 -12.07
CA TYR A 7 -6.26 -7.96 -12.21
C TYR A 7 -6.95 -7.16 -11.10
N PHE A 8 -6.37 -7.15 -9.90
CA PHE A 8 -6.92 -6.37 -8.77
C PHE A 8 -6.88 -4.86 -9.02
N GLY A 9 -5.99 -4.35 -9.88
CA GLY A 9 -5.95 -2.93 -10.23
C GLY A 9 -7.26 -2.43 -10.87
N ILE A 10 -7.93 -3.30 -11.63
CA ILE A 10 -9.19 -2.99 -12.33
C ILE A 10 -10.32 -2.72 -11.33
N ILE A 11 -10.33 -3.41 -10.18
CA ILE A 11 -11.35 -3.22 -9.13
C ILE A 11 -11.37 -1.77 -8.65
N VAL A 12 -10.19 -1.13 -8.54
CA VAL A 12 -10.11 0.27 -8.10
C VAL A 12 -10.74 1.23 -9.12
N LEU A 13 -10.60 0.93 -10.41
CA LEU A 13 -11.23 1.71 -11.49
C LEU A 13 -12.74 1.51 -11.50
N ILE A 14 -13.21 0.26 -11.37
CA ILE A 14 -14.64 -0.07 -11.30
C ILE A 14 -15.31 0.65 -10.13
N VAL A 15 -14.70 0.60 -8.94
CA VAL A 15 -15.26 1.28 -7.75
C VAL A 15 -15.19 2.79 -7.88
N SER A 16 -14.14 3.35 -8.50
CA SER A 16 -13.99 4.81 -8.63
C SER A 16 -14.90 5.41 -9.70
N ILE A 17 -15.07 4.74 -10.84
CA ILE A 17 -15.90 5.21 -11.97
C ILE A 17 -17.36 4.74 -11.78
N GLY A 18 -17.55 3.44 -11.55
CA GLY A 18 -18.87 2.85 -11.35
C GLY A 18 -19.53 3.29 -10.04
N GLY A 19 -18.75 3.59 -9.01
CA GLY A 19 -19.27 4.07 -7.73
C GLY A 19 -19.97 5.42 -7.79
N ILE A 20 -19.70 6.24 -8.82
CA ILE A 20 -20.39 7.52 -9.06
C ILE A 20 -21.85 7.27 -9.46
N PHE A 21 -22.10 6.21 -10.23
CA PHE A 21 -23.44 5.84 -10.70
C PHE A 21 -24.15 4.88 -9.73
N TYR A 22 -23.39 4.01 -9.07
CA TYR A 22 -23.89 3.00 -8.13
C TYR A 22 -23.15 3.10 -6.79
N PRO A 23 -23.62 3.95 -5.85
CA PRO A 23 -22.98 4.17 -4.56
C PRO A 23 -22.75 2.89 -3.74
N LYS A 24 -23.59 1.87 -3.95
CA LYS A 24 -23.51 0.56 -3.30
C LYS A 24 -22.20 -0.18 -3.60
N LEU A 25 -21.51 0.13 -4.70
CA LEU A 25 -20.18 -0.43 -4.99
C LEU A 25 -19.12 0.02 -3.97
N GLY A 26 -19.35 1.14 -3.27
CA GLY A 26 -18.47 1.61 -2.20
C GLY A 26 -18.32 0.62 -1.05
N PHE A 27 -19.34 -0.22 -0.78
CA PHE A 27 -19.28 -1.23 0.28
C PHE A 27 -18.26 -2.34 0.01
N LEU A 28 -17.85 -2.56 -1.25
CA LEU A 28 -16.78 -3.48 -1.60
C LEU A 28 -15.45 -3.08 -0.91
N LEU A 29 -15.28 -1.80 -0.60
CA LEU A 29 -14.13 -1.32 0.16
C LEU A 29 -14.10 -1.84 1.61
N LEU A 30 -15.26 -2.10 2.23
CA LEU A 30 -15.31 -2.68 3.56
C LEU A 30 -14.74 -4.09 3.58
N LEU A 31 -14.97 -4.88 2.52
CA LEU A 31 -14.35 -6.21 2.38
C LEU A 31 -12.83 -6.10 2.27
N VAL A 32 -12.33 -5.11 1.52
CA VAL A 32 -10.90 -4.82 1.41
C VAL A 32 -10.34 -4.45 2.79
N PHE A 33 -11.01 -3.58 3.55
CA PHE A 33 -10.56 -3.22 4.91
C PHE A 33 -10.61 -4.39 5.88
N ALA A 34 -11.66 -5.21 5.84
CA ALA A 34 -11.78 -6.40 6.67
C ALA A 34 -10.63 -7.38 6.40
N SER A 35 -10.35 -7.68 5.12
CA SER A 35 -9.24 -8.56 4.75
C SER A 35 -7.88 -8.02 5.22
N LEU A 36 -7.69 -6.71 5.15
CA LEU A 36 -6.48 -6.02 5.57
C LEU A 36 -6.30 -6.09 7.10
N MET A 37 -7.39 -5.95 7.87
CA MET A 37 -7.42 -6.11 9.33
C MET A 37 -7.16 -7.55 9.77
N ILE A 38 -7.69 -8.54 9.04
CA ILE A 38 -7.46 -9.96 9.35
C ILE A 38 -5.99 -10.34 9.07
N ILE A 39 -5.42 -9.90 7.95
CA ILE A 39 -4.07 -10.31 7.54
C ILE A 39 -2.97 -9.56 8.30
N ALA A 40 -3.21 -8.32 8.71
CA ALA A 40 -2.19 -7.47 9.32
C ALA A 40 -1.54 -8.05 10.59
N PRO A 41 -2.27 -8.62 11.56
CA PRO A 41 -1.68 -9.25 12.75
C PRO A 41 -0.72 -10.40 12.43
N PHE A 42 -0.97 -11.16 11.37
CA PHE A 42 -0.17 -12.35 11.04
C PHE A 42 0.99 -12.04 10.11
N ARG A 43 0.73 -11.30 9.02
CA ARG A 43 1.71 -11.02 7.96
C ARG A 43 1.95 -9.54 7.73
N GLY A 44 1.60 -8.66 8.68
CA GLY A 44 1.90 -7.23 8.62
C GLY A 44 1.41 -6.59 7.32
N ARG A 45 2.29 -5.81 6.67
CA ARG A 45 1.97 -5.09 5.42
C ARG A 45 1.91 -5.96 4.14
N TRP A 46 1.81 -7.28 4.26
CA TRP A 46 1.77 -8.20 3.10
C TRP A 46 0.62 -7.89 2.13
N PHE A 47 -0.53 -7.45 2.65
CA PHE A 47 -1.68 -7.05 1.82
C PHE A 47 -1.33 -5.95 0.81
N CYS A 48 -0.60 -4.92 1.24
CA CYS A 48 -0.16 -3.81 0.39
C CYS A 48 0.68 -4.28 -0.82
N GLY A 49 1.47 -5.34 -0.64
CA GLY A 49 2.35 -5.88 -1.67
C GLY A 49 1.68 -6.87 -2.62
N ASN A 50 0.61 -7.55 -2.21
CA ASN A 50 0.08 -8.71 -2.94
C ASN A 50 -1.40 -8.59 -3.34
N LEU A 51 -2.24 -7.90 -2.55
CA LEU A 51 -3.70 -7.86 -2.74
C LEU A 51 -4.27 -6.45 -2.90
N CYS A 52 -3.53 -5.40 -2.55
CA CYS A 52 -4.04 -4.03 -2.61
C CYS A 52 -4.38 -3.59 -4.05
N PRO A 53 -5.66 -3.32 -4.36
CA PRO A 53 -6.11 -2.91 -5.70
C PRO A 53 -5.39 -1.65 -6.19
N ARG A 54 -5.37 -0.62 -5.34
CA ARG A 54 -4.68 0.65 -5.65
C ARG A 54 -3.20 0.46 -5.90
N GLY A 55 -2.55 -0.31 -5.03
CA GLY A 55 -1.13 -0.56 -5.15
C GLY A 55 -0.78 -1.25 -6.46
N SER A 56 -1.57 -2.25 -6.85
CA SER A 56 -1.45 -2.91 -8.15
C SER A 56 -1.64 -1.94 -9.31
N PHE A 57 -2.70 -1.11 -9.26
CA PHE A 57 -2.99 -0.13 -10.30
C PHE A 57 -1.78 0.79 -10.58
N VAL A 58 -1.17 1.36 -9.53
CA VAL A 58 -0.01 2.25 -9.71
C VAL A 58 1.26 1.50 -10.16
N ASP A 59 1.47 0.27 -9.69
CA ASP A 59 2.64 -0.53 -10.09
C ASP A 59 2.60 -1.03 -11.53
N PHE A 60 1.43 -1.38 -12.07
CA PHE A 60 1.32 -1.92 -13.43
C PHE A 60 1.08 -0.83 -14.46
N TRP A 61 0.14 0.08 -14.20
CA TRP A 61 -0.29 1.08 -15.20
C TRP A 61 0.55 2.35 -15.15
N LEU A 62 1.03 2.76 -13.96
CA LEU A 62 1.77 4.02 -13.78
C LEU A 62 3.28 3.85 -13.69
N ALA A 63 3.79 2.63 -13.51
CA ALA A 63 5.24 2.39 -13.50
C ALA A 63 5.98 2.78 -14.79
N PRO A 64 5.40 2.66 -16.01
CA PRO A 64 6.03 3.16 -17.23
C PRO A 64 6.12 4.69 -17.29
N LEU A 65 5.13 5.39 -16.74
CA LEU A 65 5.03 6.86 -16.78
C LEU A 65 5.76 7.55 -15.61
N SER A 66 6.07 6.82 -14.55
CA SER A 66 6.68 7.35 -13.33
C SER A 66 8.13 7.80 -13.52
N ARG A 67 8.51 8.93 -12.90
CA ARG A 67 9.89 9.46 -12.87
C ARG A 67 10.88 8.62 -12.06
N LYS A 68 10.39 7.69 -11.22
CA LYS A 68 11.21 6.74 -10.43
C LYS A 68 12.28 7.43 -9.56
N LEU A 69 11.95 8.60 -9.02
CA LEU A 69 12.76 9.35 -8.08
C LEU A 69 12.86 8.65 -6.72
N LYS A 70 13.83 9.07 -5.90
CA LYS A 70 13.96 8.58 -4.52
C LYS A 70 12.81 9.10 -3.66
N ILE A 71 12.17 8.21 -2.89
CA ILE A 71 11.12 8.57 -1.93
C ILE A 71 11.77 9.32 -0.76
N PRO A 72 11.38 10.57 -0.47
CA PRO A 72 11.99 11.35 0.61
C PRO A 72 11.73 10.69 1.97
N ALA A 73 12.75 10.68 2.84
CA ALA A 73 12.66 10.05 4.15
C ALA A 73 11.54 10.63 5.03
N SER A 74 11.21 11.91 4.86
CA SER A 74 10.10 12.60 5.53
C SER A 74 8.75 11.88 5.34
N PHE A 75 8.50 11.28 4.17
CA PHE A 75 7.26 10.56 3.89
C PHE A 75 7.14 9.24 4.67
N ARG A 76 8.22 8.79 5.31
CA ARG A 76 8.23 7.63 6.20
C ARG A 76 8.13 8.01 7.68
N SER A 77 8.24 9.30 8.00
CA SER A 77 8.17 9.78 9.37
C SER A 77 6.79 9.51 9.98
N MET A 78 6.78 9.05 11.23
CA MET A 78 5.54 8.87 11.99
C MET A 78 4.81 10.20 12.20
N TRP A 79 5.57 11.31 12.24
CA TRP A 79 5.03 12.65 12.42
C TRP A 79 4.16 13.12 11.25
N LEU A 80 4.41 12.65 10.02
CA LEU A 80 3.56 12.92 8.87
C LEU A 80 2.41 11.90 8.76
N ARG A 81 2.70 10.63 9.07
CA ARG A 81 1.74 9.52 8.94
C ARG A 81 0.59 9.59 9.93
N VAL A 82 0.84 9.96 11.18
CA VAL A 82 -0.18 9.96 12.24
C VAL A 82 -1.22 11.06 12.04
N PRO A 83 -0.84 12.34 11.81
CA PRO A 83 -1.82 13.39 11.52
C PRO A 83 -2.64 13.08 10.26
N LEU A 84 -2.02 12.58 9.20
CA LEU A 84 -2.73 12.21 7.98
C LEU A 84 -3.72 11.06 8.21
N PHE A 85 -3.34 10.06 9.02
CA PHE A 85 -4.23 8.98 9.42
C PHE A 85 -5.43 9.50 10.20
N LEU A 86 -5.19 10.33 11.22
CA LEU A 86 -6.25 10.93 12.05
C LEU A 86 -7.16 11.84 11.23
N LEU A 87 -6.62 12.62 10.31
CA LEU A 87 -7.38 13.51 9.44
C LEU A 87 -8.31 12.72 8.50
N LEU A 88 -7.78 11.72 7.79
CA LEU A 88 -8.59 10.95 6.83
C LEU A 88 -9.62 10.06 7.52
N MET A 89 -9.27 9.42 8.63
CA MET A 89 -10.21 8.61 9.41
C MET A 89 -11.23 9.49 10.13
N GLY A 90 -10.82 10.63 10.69
CA GLY A 90 -11.70 11.61 11.31
C GLY A 90 -12.70 12.19 10.32
N PHE A 91 -12.25 12.57 9.11
CA PHE A 91 -13.13 13.05 8.04
C PHE A 91 -14.14 11.98 7.62
N MET A 92 -13.72 10.72 7.52
CA MET A 92 -14.61 9.60 7.20
C MET A 92 -15.68 9.40 8.28
N VAL A 93 -15.30 9.39 9.56
CA VAL A 93 -16.23 9.24 10.69
C VAL A 93 -17.20 10.43 10.75
N TYR A 94 -16.70 11.65 10.59
CA TYR A 94 -17.53 12.86 10.55
C TYR A 94 -18.58 12.81 9.43
N ARG A 95 -18.19 12.36 8.23
CA ARG A 95 -19.12 12.19 7.10
C ARG A 95 -20.16 11.11 7.38
N ILE A 96 -19.77 10.00 8.00
CA ILE A 96 -20.70 8.89 8.33
C ILE A 96 -21.75 9.34 9.35
N ILE A 97 -21.34 10.02 10.43
CA ILE A 97 -22.27 10.53 11.46
C ILE A 97 -23.30 11.50 10.84
N ASN A 98 -22.84 12.42 9.99
CA ASN A 98 -23.73 13.38 9.30
C ASN A 98 -24.64 12.74 8.25
N THR A 99 -24.40 11.49 7.85
CA THR A 99 -25.18 10.81 6.81
C THR A 99 -26.46 10.14 7.36
N ALA A 100 -26.64 10.11 8.68
CA ALA A 100 -27.89 9.70 9.36
C ALA A 100 -28.47 8.35 8.88
N GLY A 101 -27.63 7.38 8.53
CA GLY A 101 -28.05 6.00 8.21
C GLY A 101 -28.60 5.77 6.80
N ILE A 102 -28.58 6.76 5.91
CA ILE A 102 -28.98 6.55 4.50
C ILE A 102 -27.87 5.77 3.78
N VAL A 103 -28.14 4.50 3.48
CA VAL A 103 -27.19 3.52 2.91
C VAL A 103 -26.53 4.04 1.62
N ASP A 104 -27.28 4.68 0.73
CA ASP A 104 -26.74 5.18 -0.54
C ASP A 104 -25.75 6.35 -0.33
N LYS A 105 -26.03 7.23 0.63
CA LYS A 105 -25.12 8.33 0.96
C LYS A 105 -23.85 7.81 1.68
N MET A 106 -23.96 6.73 2.47
CA MET A 106 -22.79 6.08 3.07
C MET A 106 -21.86 5.48 2.00
N GLY A 107 -22.43 4.84 0.99
CA GLY A 107 -21.68 4.34 -0.18
C GLY A 107 -20.90 5.44 -0.89
N MET A 108 -21.54 6.60 -1.10
CA MET A 108 -20.91 7.78 -1.71
C MET A 108 -19.70 8.30 -0.91
N VAL A 109 -19.71 8.21 0.42
CA VAL A 109 -18.56 8.61 1.25
C VAL A 109 -17.35 7.74 0.95
N PHE A 110 -17.52 6.42 0.87
CA PHE A 110 -16.43 5.49 0.54
C PHE A 110 -15.91 5.70 -0.89
N VAL A 111 -16.81 5.90 -1.86
CA VAL A 111 -16.43 6.18 -3.25
C VAL A 111 -15.65 7.49 -3.33
N THR A 112 -16.13 8.56 -2.71
CA THR A 112 -15.45 9.87 -2.70
C THR A 112 -14.05 9.76 -2.09
N LEU A 113 -13.92 9.06 -0.97
CA LEU A 113 -12.62 8.82 -0.34
C LEU A 113 -11.70 7.99 -1.23
N CYS A 114 -12.24 6.96 -1.91
CA CYS A 114 -11.51 6.15 -2.88
C CYS A 114 -10.99 6.99 -4.04
N ILE A 115 -11.83 7.83 -4.64
CA ILE A 115 -11.45 8.73 -5.74
C ILE A 115 -10.35 9.66 -5.26
N LEU A 116 -10.59 10.43 -4.19
CA LEU A 116 -9.63 11.40 -3.66
C LEU A 116 -8.27 10.76 -3.38
N THR A 117 -8.26 9.66 -2.65
CA THR A 117 -6.99 9.03 -2.26
C THR A 117 -6.35 8.22 -3.41
N THR A 118 -7.08 7.89 -4.46
CA THR A 118 -6.52 7.31 -5.70
C THR A 118 -5.94 8.38 -6.60
N SER A 119 -6.59 9.53 -6.75
CA SER A 119 -6.05 10.70 -7.45
C SER A 119 -4.73 11.16 -6.85
N VAL A 120 -4.66 11.23 -5.52
CA VAL A 120 -3.41 11.56 -4.82
C VAL A 120 -2.34 10.48 -5.05
N ALA A 121 -2.73 9.20 -5.05
CA ALA A 121 -1.79 8.11 -5.33
C ALA A 121 -1.24 8.12 -6.76
N ILE A 122 -2.06 8.49 -7.75
CA ILE A 122 -1.65 8.70 -9.14
C ILE A 122 -0.65 9.85 -9.23
N LEU A 123 -0.98 11.00 -8.62
CA LEU A 123 -0.13 12.19 -8.64
C LEU A 123 1.27 11.90 -8.08
N PHE A 124 1.35 11.34 -6.87
CA PHE A 124 2.64 10.96 -6.27
C PHE A 124 3.30 9.78 -6.98
N GLY A 125 2.50 8.88 -7.55
CA GLY A 125 2.94 7.74 -8.35
C GLY A 125 3.74 8.16 -9.58
N VAL A 126 3.24 9.16 -10.32
CA VAL A 126 3.88 9.69 -11.53
C VAL A 126 5.07 10.58 -11.19
N ILE A 127 4.89 11.51 -10.26
CA ILE A 127 5.91 12.54 -9.96
C ILE A 127 7.12 11.95 -9.24
N ILE A 128 6.90 11.06 -8.28
CA ILE A 128 7.97 10.52 -7.41
C ILE A 128 8.26 9.06 -7.80
N ALA A 129 7.43 8.13 -7.33
CA ALA A 129 7.64 6.71 -7.52
C ALA A 129 6.31 5.96 -7.40
N PRO A 130 6.13 4.80 -8.05
CA PRO A 130 4.84 4.10 -8.10
C PRO A 130 4.26 3.72 -6.72
N ARG A 131 5.12 3.55 -5.70
CA ARG A 131 4.70 3.25 -4.32
C ARG A 131 4.91 4.40 -3.34
N ALA A 132 5.10 5.64 -3.82
CA ALA A 132 5.24 6.81 -2.95
C ALA A 132 4.03 6.98 -2.01
N TRP A 133 2.80 6.87 -2.51
CA TRP A 133 1.59 6.90 -1.67
C TRP A 133 1.58 5.82 -0.58
N CYS A 134 2.08 4.62 -0.89
CA CYS A 134 2.13 3.52 0.07
C CYS A 134 3.05 3.83 1.26
N SER A 135 3.97 4.79 1.16
CA SER A 135 4.83 5.14 2.30
C SER A 135 4.10 5.93 3.37
N PHE A 136 3.03 6.65 3.07
CA PHE A 136 2.26 7.43 4.06
C PHE A 136 0.76 7.10 4.08
N CYS A 137 0.31 6.14 3.26
CA CYS A 137 -1.07 5.67 3.22
C CYS A 137 -1.57 5.27 4.63
N PRO A 138 -2.75 5.75 5.06
CA PRO A 138 -3.30 5.50 6.39
C PRO A 138 -3.43 3.99 6.69
N MET A 139 -3.88 3.21 5.71
CA MET A 139 -4.00 1.76 5.84
C MET A 139 -2.64 1.08 5.99
N GLY A 140 -1.63 1.54 5.25
CA GLY A 140 -0.26 1.04 5.38
C GLY A 140 0.35 1.33 6.76
N THR A 141 0.06 2.51 7.32
CA THR A 141 0.45 2.90 8.68
C THR A 141 -0.22 2.02 9.73
N LEU A 142 -1.51 1.71 9.56
CA LEU A 142 -2.24 0.81 10.45
C LEU A 142 -1.66 -0.60 10.43
N GLN A 143 -1.38 -1.18 9.25
CA GLN A 143 -0.74 -2.50 9.16
C GLN A 143 0.68 -2.53 9.73
N ARG A 144 1.41 -1.43 9.57
CA ARG A 144 2.73 -1.24 10.19
C ARG A 144 2.61 -1.27 11.72
N ALA A 145 1.61 -0.61 12.30
CA ALA A 145 1.38 -0.59 13.74
C ALA A 145 0.94 -1.97 14.26
N MET A 146 0.02 -2.65 13.56
CA MET A 146 -0.53 -3.94 14.01
C MET A 146 0.44 -5.12 13.87
N GLY A 147 1.23 -5.17 12.80
CA GLY A 147 2.04 -6.35 12.47
C GLY A 147 3.35 -6.04 11.75
N GLY A 148 3.87 -4.82 11.92
CA GLY A 148 5.10 -4.36 11.27
C GLY A 148 6.31 -5.24 11.55
N LYS A 149 6.38 -5.89 12.72
CA LYS A 149 7.48 -6.79 13.13
C LYS A 149 7.28 -8.27 12.76
N ARG A 150 6.10 -8.66 12.29
CA ARG A 150 5.81 -10.05 11.94
C ARG A 150 6.38 -10.39 10.58
N TYR A 151 6.73 -11.65 10.30
CA TYR A 151 7.14 -12.15 8.98
C TYR A 151 8.16 -11.22 8.29
N GLN A 152 9.26 -10.92 8.98
CA GLN A 152 10.34 -10.06 8.47
C GLN A 152 11.17 -10.79 7.42
N LEU A 153 11.73 -10.00 6.51
CA LEU A 153 12.75 -10.51 5.60
C LEU A 153 14.03 -10.79 6.40
N LYS A 154 14.58 -11.99 6.25
CA LYS A 154 15.86 -12.41 6.80
C LYS A 154 16.93 -12.32 5.72
N VAL A 155 18.13 -11.89 6.11
CA VAL A 155 19.30 -11.78 5.25
C VAL A 155 20.36 -12.71 5.80
N ASP A 156 20.83 -13.64 4.98
CA ASP A 156 21.96 -14.51 5.29
C ASP A 156 23.25 -13.78 4.93
N ALA A 157 23.97 -13.30 5.96
CA ALA A 157 25.23 -12.58 5.80
C ALA A 157 26.31 -13.42 5.11
N SER A 158 26.28 -14.74 5.25
CA SER A 158 27.29 -15.63 4.65
C SER A 158 27.16 -15.74 3.13
N LYS A 159 25.94 -15.60 2.61
CA LYS A 159 25.63 -15.68 1.17
C LYS A 159 25.54 -14.30 0.50
N CYS A 160 25.34 -13.25 1.29
CA CYS A 160 25.18 -11.89 0.77
C CYS A 160 26.52 -11.35 0.25
N ILE A 161 26.55 -10.93 -1.02
CA ILE A 161 27.73 -10.33 -1.67
C ILE A 161 27.59 -8.82 -1.86
N ASP A 162 26.67 -8.18 -1.12
CA ASP A 162 26.37 -6.74 -1.16
C ASP A 162 26.20 -6.10 -2.57
N CYS A 163 25.66 -6.85 -3.53
CA CYS A 163 25.53 -6.38 -4.92
C CYS A 163 24.50 -5.26 -5.18
N GLY A 164 23.74 -4.84 -4.16
CA GLY A 164 22.71 -3.80 -4.23
C GLY A 164 21.49 -4.09 -5.13
N ARG A 165 21.38 -5.28 -5.76
CA ARG A 165 20.25 -5.63 -6.65
C ARG A 165 18.91 -5.62 -5.90
N CYS A 166 18.89 -6.16 -4.68
CA CYS A 166 17.70 -6.24 -3.83
C CYS A 166 17.12 -4.85 -3.49
N GLN A 167 17.97 -3.84 -3.29
CA GLN A 167 17.55 -2.46 -3.05
C GLN A 167 16.95 -1.82 -4.31
N ARG A 168 17.57 -2.04 -5.48
CA ARG A 168 17.10 -1.49 -6.77
C ARG A 168 15.72 -1.99 -7.17
N VAL A 169 15.41 -3.26 -6.90
CA VAL A 169 14.09 -3.84 -7.20
C VAL A 169 13.03 -3.56 -6.13
N CYS A 170 13.41 -3.00 -4.98
CA CYS A 170 12.50 -2.74 -3.88
C CYS A 170 11.58 -1.56 -4.23
N PRO A 171 10.27 -1.77 -4.40
CA PRO A 171 9.37 -0.68 -4.80
C PRO A 171 9.20 0.37 -3.68
N MET A 172 9.45 -0.03 -2.43
CA MET A 172 9.44 0.85 -1.27
C MET A 172 10.78 1.55 -1.04
N GLN A 173 11.82 1.24 -1.84
CA GLN A 173 13.17 1.81 -1.75
C GLN A 173 13.77 1.73 -0.34
N LEU A 174 13.66 0.56 0.28
CA LEU A 174 14.19 0.26 1.61
C LEU A 174 15.63 -0.29 1.50
N PRO A 175 16.47 -0.11 2.52
CA PRO A 175 17.82 -0.68 2.55
C PRO A 175 17.77 -2.20 2.82
N VAL A 176 17.45 -3.00 1.81
CA VAL A 176 17.13 -4.44 1.95
C VAL A 176 18.28 -5.29 2.47
N ASN A 177 19.53 -4.94 2.18
CA ASN A 177 20.75 -5.65 2.57
C ASN A 177 21.08 -5.56 4.07
N GLU A 178 20.54 -4.57 4.78
CA GLU A 178 20.81 -4.41 6.22
C GLU A 178 20.04 -5.44 7.07
N ILE A 179 20.68 -5.99 8.10
CA ILE A 179 20.05 -6.91 9.06
C ILE A 179 19.33 -6.09 10.14
N MET A 180 18.23 -5.46 9.76
CA MET A 180 17.38 -4.68 10.66
C MET A 180 15.91 -4.88 10.35
N GLU A 181 15.06 -4.72 11.38
CA GLU A 181 13.61 -4.73 11.22
C GLU A 181 13.16 -3.64 10.23
N LYS A 182 12.31 -4.03 9.28
CA LYS A 182 11.79 -3.14 8.23
C LYS A 182 10.28 -3.14 8.29
N PRO A 183 9.68 -2.41 9.23
CA PRO A 183 8.23 -2.40 9.41
C PRO A 183 7.47 -1.83 8.20
N ASP A 184 8.17 -1.09 7.32
CA ASP A 184 7.63 -0.59 6.06
C ASP A 184 7.71 -1.57 4.88
N CYS A 185 8.32 -2.74 5.07
CA CYS A 185 8.39 -3.77 4.04
C CYS A 185 6.98 -4.32 3.73
N ILE A 186 6.57 -4.20 2.47
CA ILE A 186 5.27 -4.71 1.97
C ILE A 186 5.30 -6.20 1.62
N LYS A 187 6.43 -6.88 1.85
CA LYS A 187 6.59 -8.34 1.71
C LYS A 187 6.14 -8.87 0.34
N CYS A 188 6.58 -8.19 -0.72
CA CYS A 188 6.22 -8.52 -2.10
C CYS A 188 7.11 -9.61 -2.73
N GLY A 189 8.26 -9.94 -2.12
CA GLY A 189 9.17 -10.99 -2.58
C GLY A 189 10.08 -10.63 -3.76
N ARG A 190 9.95 -9.45 -4.38
CA ARG A 190 10.79 -9.05 -5.53
C ARG A 190 12.30 -9.09 -5.24
N CYS A 191 12.70 -8.79 -4.01
CA CYS A 191 14.11 -8.86 -3.60
C CYS A 191 14.65 -10.29 -3.55
N ILE A 192 13.83 -11.26 -3.16
CA ILE A 192 14.19 -12.69 -3.13
C ILE A 192 14.37 -13.18 -4.57
N GLU A 193 13.39 -12.91 -5.44
CA GLU A 193 13.41 -13.29 -6.85
C GLU A 193 14.62 -12.69 -7.61
N ALA A 194 15.07 -11.50 -7.24
CA ALA A 194 16.21 -10.83 -7.89
C ALA A 194 17.58 -11.20 -7.30
N CYS A 195 17.65 -11.96 -6.20
CA CYS A 195 18.90 -12.26 -5.51
C CYS A 195 19.66 -13.39 -6.22
N PRO A 196 20.87 -13.15 -6.76
CA PRO A 196 21.61 -14.19 -7.51
C PRO A 196 22.24 -15.27 -6.61
N LYS A 197 22.28 -15.05 -5.28
CA LYS A 197 22.88 -15.96 -4.29
C LYS A 197 21.87 -16.52 -3.30
N GLU A 198 20.58 -16.26 -3.52
CA GLU A 198 19.48 -16.74 -2.67
C GLU A 198 19.69 -16.43 -1.18
N ALA A 199 20.30 -15.27 -0.89
CA ALA A 199 20.64 -14.85 0.48
C ALA A 199 19.44 -14.26 1.27
N LEU A 200 18.25 -14.23 0.66
CA LEU A 200 17.07 -13.55 1.20
C LEU A 200 15.89 -14.51 1.34
N SER A 201 15.24 -14.52 2.50
CA SER A 201 14.07 -15.37 2.80
C SER A 201 13.08 -14.67 3.75
N PHE A 202 11.84 -15.16 3.83
CA PHE A 202 10.82 -14.70 4.80
C PHE A 202 10.60 -15.71 5.91
#